data_AF-A0A0G1F2D9-F1
#
_entry.id   AF-A0A0G1F2D9-F1
#
_cell.length_a   1.000
_cell.length_b   1.000
_cell.length_c   1.000
_cell.angle_alpha   90.00
_cell.angle_beta   90.00
_cell.angle_gamma   90.00
#
_symmetry.space_group_name_H-M   'P 1'
#
loop_
_entity.id
_entity.type
_entity.pdbx_description
1 polymer ?
#
loop_
_entity_poly.entity_id
_entity_poly.type
_entity_poly.pdbx_seq_one_letter_code
_entity_poly.pdbx_strand_id
1 'polypeptide(L)'
;MFPHRTWLIQRLQKPQPIRLNGIEVDNPFFFGGGLKNGGLSNEAMNLLRGIFRFDYMGASEFEWGAVPNALRNMAKQSSEGKLTTDLYEVAPGKVVFYVCHKDWKKDVEALLDKLYKGDDYKWLKESSHFKRSLDESSDVLGWLELDNGFAFFKDETMFGKFSKLMGIK
;
A
#
# COMPACT_ATOMS: atom_id res chain seq x y z
N MET A 1 4.33 -16.91 -9.53
CA MET A 1 5.00 -16.97 -8.22
C MET A 1 5.76 -15.68 -8.01
N PHE A 2 5.69 -15.12 -6.81
CA PHE A 2 6.44 -13.92 -6.43
C PHE A 2 7.97 -14.12 -6.54
N PRO A 3 8.73 -13.12 -7.00
CA PRO A 3 10.18 -13.14 -6.97
C PRO A 3 10.77 -13.21 -5.55
N HIS A 4 10.09 -12.59 -4.59
CA HIS A 4 10.52 -12.49 -3.21
C HIS A 4 9.39 -12.89 -2.24
N ARG A 5 9.77 -13.39 -1.06
CA ARG A 5 8.82 -13.59 0.02
C ARG A 5 8.35 -12.21 0.51
N THR A 6 7.03 -12.00 0.55
CA THR A 6 6.44 -10.85 1.22
C THR A 6 6.80 -10.82 2.70
N TRP A 7 7.42 -9.73 3.11
CA TRP A 7 7.90 -9.44 4.46
C TRP A 7 7.45 -8.07 4.95
N LEU A 8 7.38 -7.09 4.05
CA LEU A 8 7.05 -5.69 4.32
C LEU A 8 5.76 -5.28 3.62
N ILE A 9 4.79 -4.86 4.42
CA ILE A 9 3.53 -4.28 3.94
C ILE A 9 3.31 -2.96 4.67
N GLN A 10 3.33 -1.85 3.92
CA GLN A 10 3.00 -0.53 4.44
C GLN A 10 1.48 -0.34 4.46
N ARG A 11 0.92 -0.06 5.64
CA ARG A 11 -0.51 0.27 5.80
C ARG A 11 -0.78 1.69 5.29
N LEU A 12 -1.90 1.87 4.60
CA LEU A 12 -2.34 3.13 4.00
C LEU A 12 -3.68 3.54 4.59
N GLN A 13 -3.84 4.82 4.88
CA GLN A 13 -5.06 5.39 5.46
C GLN A 13 -5.65 6.46 4.55
N LYS A 14 -6.89 6.86 4.84
CA LYS A 14 -7.56 7.97 4.13
C LYS A 14 -6.68 9.23 4.17
N PRO A 15 -6.56 9.97 3.06
CA PRO A 15 -5.90 11.26 3.09
C PRO A 15 -6.65 12.18 4.07
N GLN A 16 -5.93 12.76 5.02
CA GLN A 16 -6.45 13.77 5.93
C GLN A 16 -5.66 15.05 5.75
N PRO A 17 -6.31 16.21 5.61
CA PRO A 17 -5.61 17.48 5.64
C PRO A 17 -5.05 17.67 7.06
N ILE A 18 -3.73 17.62 7.21
CA ILE A 18 -3.09 17.99 8.47
C ILE A 18 -2.98 19.51 8.47
N ARG A 19 -3.60 20.16 9.45
CA ARG A 19 -3.43 21.60 9.66
C ARG A 19 -2.50 21.82 10.85
N LEU A 20 -1.31 22.36 10.58
CA LEU A 20 -0.36 22.78 11.59
C LEU A 20 -0.32 24.32 11.57
N ASN A 21 -0.77 24.95 12.66
CA ASN A 21 -0.88 26.41 12.76
C ASN A 21 -1.70 27.07 11.63
N GLY A 22 -2.76 26.41 11.17
CA GLY A 22 -3.60 26.89 10.07
C GLY A 22 -3.02 26.67 8.67
N ILE A 23 -1.80 26.11 8.57
CA ILE A 23 -1.16 25.73 7.31
C ILE A 23 -1.44 24.25 7.06
N GLU A 24 -1.92 23.93 5.85
CA GLU A 24 -2.03 22.54 5.43
C GLU A 24 -0.62 21.98 5.21
N VAL A 25 -0.19 21.08 6.09
CA VAL A 25 1.10 20.42 5.99
C VAL A 25 0.92 19.02 5.41
N ASP A 26 1.92 18.58 4.65
CA ASP A 26 1.95 17.24 4.11
C ASP A 26 1.97 16.22 5.24
N ASN A 27 1.31 15.07 5.05
CA ASN A 27 1.44 13.92 5.94
C ASN A 27 2.89 13.42 5.87
N PRO A 28 3.75 13.77 6.84
CA PRO A 28 5.16 13.53 6.68
C PRO A 28 5.41 12.03 6.83
N PHE A 29 6.15 11.48 5.88
CA PHE A 29 6.77 10.16 6.05
C PHE A 29 8.00 10.31 6.96
N PHE A 30 7.83 10.95 8.12
CA PHE A 30 8.92 11.32 9.02
C PHE A 30 8.58 10.80 10.40
N PHE A 31 9.13 9.63 10.68
CA PHE A 31 8.68 8.73 11.74
C PHE A 31 9.73 8.53 12.84
N GLY A 32 10.67 9.49 12.94
CA GLY A 32 11.57 9.60 14.09
C GLY A 32 13.05 9.72 13.75
N GLY A 33 13.47 9.48 12.49
CA GLY A 33 14.86 9.72 12.11
C GLY A 33 15.30 9.33 10.69
N GLY A 34 14.42 8.81 9.83
CA GLY A 34 14.79 8.41 8.48
C GLY A 34 14.85 9.53 7.44
N LEU A 35 14.82 9.14 6.16
CA LEU A 35 14.90 10.07 5.04
C LEU A 35 13.67 10.98 5.01
N LYS A 36 13.86 12.24 4.56
CA LYS A 36 12.73 13.13 4.27
C LYS A 36 11.77 12.40 3.32
N ASN A 37 10.48 12.35 3.68
CA ASN A 37 9.44 11.65 2.93
C ASN A 37 9.77 10.16 2.64
N GLY A 38 10.51 9.49 3.52
CA GLY A 38 10.91 8.09 3.33
C GLY A 38 11.78 7.88 2.08
N GLY A 39 12.36 8.96 1.52
CA GLY A 39 13.11 8.97 0.27
C GLY A 39 12.31 9.36 -0.97
N LEU A 40 11.01 9.69 -0.86
CA LEU A 40 10.21 10.23 -1.95
C LEU A 40 10.56 11.70 -2.24
N SER A 41 10.52 12.09 -3.52
CA SER A 41 10.62 13.50 -3.89
C SER A 41 9.35 14.26 -3.50
N ASN A 42 9.41 15.59 -3.44
CA ASN A 42 8.24 16.41 -3.13
C ASN A 42 7.15 16.25 -4.20
N GLU A 43 7.54 16.09 -5.47
CA GLU A 43 6.63 15.86 -6.59
C GLU A 43 5.89 14.54 -6.42
N ALA A 44 6.61 13.46 -6.06
CA ALA A 44 5.99 12.16 -5.79
C ALA A 44 5.02 12.24 -4.60
N MET A 45 5.41 12.91 -3.51
CA MET A 45 4.51 13.13 -2.37
C MET A 45 3.27 13.94 -2.74
N ASN A 46 3.41 14.98 -3.56
CA ASN A 46 2.29 15.78 -4.04
C ASN A 46 1.30 14.99 -4.90
N LEU A 47 1.76 13.96 -5.62
CA LEU A 47 0.86 13.05 -6.33
C LEU A 47 0.11 12.12 -5.36
N LEU A 48 0.79 11.64 -4.32
CA LEU A 48 0.25 10.66 -3.38
C LEU A 48 -0.70 11.27 -2.33
N ARG A 49 -0.50 12.54 -1.94
CA ARG A 49 -1.28 13.21 -0.87
C ARG A 49 -2.79 13.20 -1.10
N GLY A 50 -3.22 13.20 -2.37
CA GLY A 50 -4.64 13.19 -2.75
C GLY A 50 -5.28 11.79 -2.78
N ILE A 51 -4.47 10.75 -2.59
CA ILE A 51 -4.84 9.34 -2.72
C ILE A 51 -4.92 8.70 -1.33
N PHE A 52 -3.84 8.79 -0.56
CA PHE A 52 -3.73 8.19 0.77
C PHE A 52 -2.69 8.91 1.62
N ARG A 53 -2.66 8.53 2.89
CA ARG A 53 -1.57 8.83 3.81
C ARG A 53 -0.96 7.52 4.31
N PHE A 54 0.30 7.56 4.73
CA PHE A 54 0.97 6.40 5.29
C PHE A 54 0.65 6.28 6.77
N ASP A 55 0.28 5.08 7.20
CA ASP A 55 0.19 4.78 8.63
C ASP A 55 1.59 4.70 9.26
N TYR A 56 1.71 5.14 10.51
CA TYR A 56 2.96 4.99 11.23
C TYR A 56 3.18 3.51 11.59
N MET A 57 4.34 3.01 11.20
CA MET A 57 4.80 1.65 11.42
C MET A 57 6.21 1.73 12.02
N GLY A 58 6.50 0.93 13.04
CA GLY A 58 7.70 1.08 13.88
C GLY A 58 9.00 0.54 13.27
N ALA A 59 8.94 -0.19 12.17
CA ALA A 59 10.09 -0.79 11.51
C ALA A 59 10.81 0.23 10.63
N SER A 60 12.12 0.30 10.79
CA SER A 60 12.94 1.30 10.11
C SER A 60 12.89 1.16 8.59
N GLU A 61 12.70 -0.05 8.05
CA GLU A 61 12.64 -0.31 6.60
C GLU A 61 11.66 0.61 5.87
N PHE A 62 10.55 1.00 6.51
CA PHE A 62 9.56 1.93 5.97
C PHE A 62 10.13 3.33 5.76
N GLU A 63 11.10 3.77 6.55
CA GLU A 63 11.72 5.10 6.50
C GLU A 63 13.00 5.18 5.64
N TRP A 64 13.57 4.02 5.25
CA TRP A 64 14.84 3.93 4.53
C TRP A 64 14.69 3.52 3.06
N GLY A 65 13.58 3.90 2.43
CA GLY A 65 13.43 3.83 0.97
C GLY A 65 12.71 2.60 0.43
N ALA A 66 12.19 1.70 1.27
CA ALA A 66 11.42 0.55 0.79
C ALA A 66 10.18 0.99 0.00
N VAL A 67 9.45 2.01 0.48
CA VAL A 67 8.29 2.58 -0.22
C VAL A 67 8.63 3.18 -1.59
N PRO A 68 9.56 4.15 -1.72
CA PRO A 68 9.90 4.70 -3.04
C PRO A 68 10.44 3.63 -4.00
N ASN A 69 11.16 2.62 -3.51
CA ASN A 69 11.63 1.51 -4.34
C ASN A 69 10.47 0.67 -4.89
N ALA A 70 9.51 0.30 -4.03
CA ALA A 70 8.32 -0.43 -4.44
C ALA A 70 7.48 0.34 -5.46
N LEU A 71 7.22 1.63 -5.20
CA LEU A 71 6.47 2.49 -6.13
C LEU A 71 7.20 2.69 -7.47
N ARG A 72 8.53 2.84 -7.45
CA ARG A 72 9.35 2.92 -8.68
C ARG A 72 9.27 1.63 -9.49
N ASN A 73 9.34 0.47 -8.83
CA ASN A 73 9.21 -0.83 -9.48
C ASN A 73 7.82 -0.96 -10.14
N MET A 74 6.76 -0.61 -9.41
CA MET A 74 5.39 -0.61 -9.96
C MET A 74 5.26 0.34 -11.17
N ALA A 75 5.77 1.56 -11.07
CA ALA A 75 5.74 2.52 -12.18
C ALA A 75 6.47 2.00 -13.42
N LYS A 76 7.63 1.33 -13.24
CA LYS A 76 8.36 0.67 -14.32
C LYS A 76 7.58 -0.50 -14.92
N GLN A 77 7.00 -1.37 -14.10
CA GLN A 77 6.15 -2.46 -14.59
C GLN A 77 4.94 -1.93 -15.35
N SER A 78 4.38 -0.80 -14.92
CA SER A 78 3.26 -0.17 -15.60
C SER A 78 3.63 0.37 -16.97
N SER A 79 4.78 1.07 -17.09
CA SER A 79 5.27 1.56 -18.38
C SER A 79 5.60 0.43 -19.36
N GLU A 80 5.93 -0.76 -18.85
CA GLU A 80 6.11 -1.99 -19.62
C GLU A 80 4.79 -2.73 -19.92
N GLY A 81 3.65 -2.20 -19.48
CA GLY A 81 2.32 -2.82 -19.68
C GLY A 81 2.13 -4.12 -18.91
N LYS A 82 2.88 -4.32 -17.83
CA LYS A 82 2.88 -5.55 -17.01
C LYS A 82 1.98 -5.50 -15.80
N LEU A 83 1.53 -4.31 -15.39
CA LEU A 83 0.52 -4.21 -14.34
C LEU A 83 -0.88 -4.52 -14.85
N THR A 84 -1.71 -5.00 -13.93
CA THR A 84 -3.13 -5.26 -14.11
C THR A 84 -3.85 -4.93 -12.80
N THR A 85 -5.15 -4.78 -12.88
CA THR A 85 -6.02 -4.64 -11.72
C THR A 85 -7.03 -5.77 -11.68
N ASP A 86 -7.51 -6.08 -10.49
CA ASP A 86 -8.67 -6.95 -10.29
C ASP A 86 -9.34 -6.68 -8.93
N LEU A 87 -10.42 -7.39 -8.66
CA LEU A 87 -11.03 -7.50 -7.34
C LEU A 87 -11.06 -8.96 -6.90
N TYR A 88 -11.03 -9.18 -5.59
CA TYR A 88 -11.11 -10.50 -4.99
C TYR A 88 -11.95 -10.47 -3.72
N GLU A 89 -12.86 -11.42 -3.58
CA GLU A 89 -13.70 -11.57 -2.40
C GLU A 89 -13.05 -12.59 -1.44
N VAL A 90 -12.35 -12.10 -0.41
CA VAL A 90 -11.61 -12.95 0.54
C VAL A 90 -12.52 -13.71 1.50
N ALA A 91 -13.76 -13.24 1.66
CA ALA A 91 -14.83 -13.82 2.46
C ALA A 91 -16.17 -13.19 2.04
N PRO A 92 -17.33 -13.80 2.37
CA PRO A 92 -18.64 -13.27 1.97
C PRO A 92 -18.83 -11.78 2.32
N GLY A 93 -18.99 -10.94 1.30
CA GLY A 93 -19.14 -9.49 1.40
C GLY A 93 -17.85 -8.72 1.71
N LYS A 94 -16.67 -9.36 1.68
CA LYS A 94 -15.36 -8.76 1.94
C LYS A 94 -14.55 -8.68 0.64
N VAL A 95 -14.82 -7.65 -0.15
CA VAL A 95 -14.15 -7.40 -1.44
C VAL A 95 -12.89 -6.55 -1.23
N VAL A 96 -11.82 -6.92 -1.93
CA VAL A 96 -10.55 -6.20 -1.97
C VAL A 96 -10.16 -5.96 -3.42
N PHE A 97 -9.84 -4.71 -3.75
CA PHE A 97 -9.32 -4.31 -5.06
C PHE A 97 -7.80 -4.36 -5.03
N TYR A 98 -7.15 -4.81 -6.09
CA TYR A 98 -5.69 -4.87 -6.12
C TYR A 98 -5.09 -4.46 -7.47
N VAL A 99 -3.84 -4.02 -7.41
CA VAL A 99 -2.97 -3.69 -8.53
C VAL A 99 -1.72 -4.55 -8.41
N CYS A 100 -1.43 -5.40 -9.39
CA CYS A 100 -0.27 -6.29 -9.37
C CYS A 100 0.29 -6.56 -10.77
N HIS A 101 1.43 -7.25 -10.85
CA HIS A 101 1.92 -7.81 -12.10
C HIS A 101 0.96 -8.87 -12.65
N LYS A 102 0.74 -8.91 -13.97
CA LYS A 102 -0.18 -9.83 -14.65
C LYS A 102 -0.01 -11.29 -14.25
N ASP A 103 1.23 -11.73 -14.10
CA ASP A 103 1.56 -13.12 -13.76
C ASP A 103 1.39 -13.47 -12.27
N TRP A 104 1.02 -12.51 -11.42
CA TRP A 104 0.98 -12.69 -9.96
C TRP A 104 -0.44 -12.71 -9.38
N LYS A 105 -1.50 -12.61 -10.18
CA LYS A 105 -2.90 -12.58 -9.69
C LYS A 105 -3.19 -13.67 -8.65
N LYS A 106 -2.91 -14.92 -9.00
CA LYS A 106 -3.13 -16.08 -8.11
C LYS A 106 -2.29 -16.03 -6.83
N ASP A 107 -1.06 -15.52 -6.91
CA ASP A 107 -0.19 -15.39 -5.74
C ASP A 107 -0.69 -14.28 -4.80
N VAL A 108 -1.20 -13.18 -5.37
CA VAL A 108 -1.84 -12.09 -4.61
C VAL A 108 -3.10 -12.59 -3.92
N GLU A 109 -3.99 -13.30 -4.62
CA GLU A 109 -5.21 -13.88 -4.03
C GLU A 109 -4.89 -14.85 -2.89
N ALA A 110 -3.92 -15.75 -3.08
CA ALA A 110 -3.47 -16.66 -2.05
C ALA A 110 -2.85 -15.94 -0.84
N LEU A 111 -2.16 -14.81 -1.07
CA LEU A 111 -1.66 -13.95 0.01
C LEU A 111 -2.80 -13.26 0.75
N LEU A 112 -3.81 -12.75 0.05
CA LEU A 112 -4.97 -12.10 0.66
C LEU A 112 -5.75 -13.09 1.54
N ASP A 113 -5.95 -14.33 1.08
CA ASP A 113 -6.52 -15.41 1.91
C ASP A 113 -5.68 -15.65 3.17
N LYS A 114 -4.35 -15.67 3.02
CA LYS A 114 -3.42 -15.87 4.15
C LYS A 114 -3.49 -14.72 5.15
N LEU A 115 -3.50 -13.47 4.68
CA LEU A 115 -3.64 -12.28 5.53
C LEU A 115 -4.99 -12.29 6.26
N TYR A 116 -6.06 -12.75 5.60
CA TYR A 116 -7.40 -12.83 6.21
C TYR A 116 -7.49 -13.87 7.33
N LYS A 117 -6.63 -14.90 7.35
CA LYS A 117 -6.53 -15.84 8.47
C LYS A 117 -6.02 -15.17 9.76
N GLY A 118 -5.36 -14.01 9.66
CA GLY A 118 -5.00 -13.16 10.80
C GLY A 118 -3.76 -13.59 11.58
N ASP A 119 -2.84 -14.34 10.96
CA ASP A 119 -1.58 -14.79 11.56
C ASP A 119 -0.34 -14.07 11.00
N ASP A 120 -0.56 -12.92 10.37
CA ASP A 120 0.44 -12.14 9.62
C ASP A 120 1.63 -11.68 10.48
N TYR A 121 1.41 -11.39 11.75
CA TYR A 121 2.44 -11.07 12.74
C TYR A 121 3.52 -12.15 12.90
N LYS A 122 3.29 -13.38 12.45
CA LYS A 122 4.28 -14.47 12.51
C LYS A 122 5.29 -14.42 11.37
N TRP A 123 4.98 -13.70 10.29
CA TRP A 123 5.74 -13.80 9.05
C TRP A 123 5.87 -12.50 8.25
N LEU A 124 5.27 -11.41 8.72
CA LEU A 124 5.57 -10.03 8.33
C LEU A 124 6.42 -9.36 9.40
N LYS A 125 7.14 -8.29 9.01
CA LYS A 125 7.89 -7.45 9.94
C LYS A 125 6.99 -6.76 10.98
N GLU A 126 5.82 -6.33 10.52
CA GLU A 126 4.77 -5.72 11.33
C GLU A 126 3.41 -6.22 10.86
N SER A 127 2.42 -6.22 11.75
CA SER A 127 1.06 -6.62 11.36
C SER A 127 0.50 -5.68 10.29
N SER A 128 -0.10 -6.25 9.27
CA SER A 128 -0.85 -5.51 8.24
C SER A 128 -2.18 -4.96 8.76
N HIS A 129 -2.69 -5.47 9.89
CA HIS A 129 -4.07 -5.24 10.34
C HIS A 129 -5.13 -5.59 9.28
N PHE A 130 -4.82 -6.45 8.30
CA PHE A 130 -5.69 -6.70 7.15
C PHE A 130 -7.06 -7.25 7.56
N LYS A 131 -7.09 -8.41 8.23
CA LYS A 131 -8.33 -9.03 8.71
C LYS A 131 -9.16 -8.06 9.56
N ARG A 132 -8.53 -7.48 10.59
CA ARG A 132 -9.18 -6.51 11.48
C ARG A 132 -9.80 -5.35 10.71
N SER A 133 -9.10 -4.84 9.70
CA SER A 133 -9.57 -3.70 8.91
C SER A 133 -10.73 -4.04 7.97
N LEU A 134 -10.93 -5.32 7.64
CA LEU A 134 -12.08 -5.79 6.89
C LEU A 134 -13.26 -6.12 7.81
N ASP A 135 -13.01 -6.62 9.02
CA ASP A 135 -14.05 -7.03 9.98
C ASP A 135 -14.60 -5.86 10.80
N GLU A 136 -13.76 -4.87 11.10
CA GLU A 136 -14.06 -3.75 11.99
C GLU A 136 -13.89 -2.40 11.27
N SER A 137 -14.47 -1.35 11.87
CA SER A 137 -14.15 0.01 11.48
C SER A 137 -12.66 0.30 11.75
N SER A 138 -11.92 0.61 10.70
CA SER A 138 -10.49 0.87 10.74
C SER A 138 -10.12 1.95 9.74
N ASP A 139 -9.23 2.85 10.13
CA ASP A 139 -8.67 3.89 9.28
C ASP A 139 -7.75 3.34 8.19
N VAL A 140 -7.28 2.10 8.31
CA VAL A 140 -6.48 1.43 7.28
C VAL A 140 -7.39 1.01 6.14
N LEU A 141 -7.18 1.62 4.98
CA LEU A 141 -7.98 1.44 3.76
C LEU A 141 -7.22 0.79 2.61
N GLY A 142 -5.90 0.73 2.70
CA GLY A 142 -5.06 0.10 1.69
C GLY A 142 -3.74 -0.39 2.25
N TRP A 143 -3.02 -1.10 1.40
CA TRP A 143 -1.76 -1.76 1.71
C TRP A 143 -0.85 -1.71 0.49
N LEU A 144 0.39 -1.31 0.69
CA LEU A 144 1.44 -1.34 -0.31
C LEU A 144 2.46 -2.41 0.10
N GLU A 145 2.57 -3.47 -0.68
CA GLU A 145 3.58 -4.51 -0.46
C GLU A 145 4.90 -4.07 -1.08
N LEU A 146 5.99 -4.17 -0.30
CA LEU A 146 7.24 -3.48 -0.62
C LEU A 146 8.31 -4.38 -1.26
N ASP A 147 8.20 -5.69 -1.12
CA ASP A 147 9.22 -6.63 -1.59
C ASP A 147 9.05 -6.98 -3.07
N ASN A 148 7.82 -7.10 -3.54
CA ASN A 148 7.47 -7.49 -4.90
C ASN A 148 6.85 -6.34 -5.70
N GLY A 149 6.17 -5.41 -5.03
CA GLY A 149 5.60 -4.22 -5.65
C GLY A 149 4.20 -4.47 -6.19
N PHE A 150 3.24 -4.62 -5.29
CA PHE A 150 1.81 -4.61 -5.59
C PHE A 150 1.07 -3.86 -4.48
N ALA A 151 -0.17 -3.47 -4.74
CA ALA A 151 -0.99 -2.76 -3.76
C ALA A 151 -2.42 -3.32 -3.75
N PHE A 152 -3.08 -3.23 -2.60
CA PHE A 152 -4.47 -3.66 -2.46
C PHE A 152 -5.24 -2.76 -1.49
N PHE A 153 -6.55 -2.68 -1.66
CA PHE A 153 -7.41 -1.65 -1.08
C PHE A 153 -8.79 -2.23 -0.75
N LYS A 154 -9.36 -1.83 0.38
CA LYS A 154 -10.79 -2.04 0.66
C LYS A 154 -11.65 -0.85 0.21
N ASP A 155 -11.02 0.30 -0.06
CA ASP A 155 -11.68 1.52 -0.54
C ASP A 155 -11.53 1.66 -2.06
N GLU A 156 -12.65 1.60 -2.79
CA GLU A 156 -12.68 1.67 -4.26
C GLU A 156 -12.18 3.02 -4.79
N THR A 157 -12.46 4.12 -4.08
CA THR A 157 -12.03 5.46 -4.50
C THR A 157 -10.50 5.59 -4.45
N MET A 158 -9.87 5.09 -3.39
CA MET A 158 -8.42 5.04 -3.22
C MET A 158 -7.79 4.16 -4.31
N PHE A 159 -8.36 2.98 -4.55
CA PHE A 159 -7.95 2.07 -5.62
C PHE A 159 -8.01 2.74 -7.00
N GLY A 160 -9.12 3.39 -7.36
CA GLY A 160 -9.28 4.03 -8.66
C GLY A 160 -8.28 5.16 -8.87
N LYS A 161 -8.06 5.99 -7.85
CA LYS A 161 -7.03 7.05 -7.89
C LYS A 161 -5.62 6.48 -8.03
N PHE A 162 -5.29 5.42 -7.29
CA PHE A 162 -3.97 4.78 -7.36
C PHE A 162 -3.73 4.10 -8.72
N SER A 163 -4.72 3.38 -9.24
CA SER A 163 -4.66 2.75 -10.57
C SER A 163 -4.46 3.79 -11.67
N LYS A 164 -5.17 4.93 -11.58
CA LYS A 164 -4.97 6.07 -12.47
C LYS A 164 -3.57 6.67 -12.36
N LEU A 165 -3.04 6.84 -11.13
CA LEU A 165 -1.66 7.30 -10.92
C LEU A 165 -0.65 6.36 -11.58
N MET A 166 -0.89 5.05 -11.52
CA MET A 166 -0.05 4.05 -12.17
C MET A 166 -0.26 3.99 -13.68
N GLY A 167 -1.23 4.69 -14.27
CA GLY A 167 -1.49 4.69 -15.72
C GLY A 167 -2.18 3.41 -16.22
N ILE A 168 -2.86 2.69 -15.33
CA ILE A 168 -3.64 1.49 -15.68
C ILE A 168 -5.03 1.95 -16.13
N LYS A 169 -5.49 1.42 -17.26
CA LYS A 169 -6.78 1.74 -17.88
C LYS A 169 -7.85 0.75 -17.49
#